data_AF-A0A4Z2BKZ9-F1
#
_entry.id   AF-A0A4Z2BKZ9-F1
#
_cell.length_a   1.000
_cell.length_b   1.000
_cell.length_c   1.000
_cell.angle_alpha   90.00
_cell.angle_beta   90.00
_cell.angle_gamma   90.00
#
_symmetry.space_group_name_H-M   'P 1'
#
loop_
_entity.id
_entity.type
_entity.pdbx_description
1 polymer ?
#
loop_
_entity_poly.entity_id
_entity_poly.type
_entity_poly.pdbx_seq_one_letter_code
_entity_poly.pdbx_strand_id
1 'polypeptide(L)'
;MFSFGTVFTFALLLIPPTEAVDSSYVAAVYEHNLILNPDPRVPLSRLEALQHLQKNLDIFEVQAARAAQQGAQIIVFPEDGLHGFNFSRTSISAYLETVPDPEQESWNPCLEPLRHNNTEVLQQLSCMARRNNLYLVANMADLQPCSVSAAPSSCPPDGRWQFNTNVVFRSDGLLVARYHKYNLYFEAAFDAPPEPEIVTFDTPFAGKFGLITCFDILFQEPTVILVEKGVRQIIFPAAWMNQLPLLDIIQFQRAFSLGANVTLLAANIRNDQLIMTGSGIYTPFSATYHHAQKGDPEEGRLLVARVPVLDPEWLGHNAASSEAAAVDESPGYCYSDTCLDSPASTAPVFVSSMMYDPFTFALLNATDGEMRVCNGTFCCYLQYRWVEETGRSELYALGAFDGTHTVNGRYAVQVCALVRCAGSDASSCGQEVDEAESKLDFMLEGKFASRHVYPSVLSSGMVLEQPERVEAAADGRVSLKHSSVMGGLVTACLYGRMYHLDTA
;
A
#
# COMPACT_ATOMS: atom_id res chain seq x y z
N MET A 1 32.98 10.08 -60.59
CA MET A 1 31.85 10.40 -59.69
C MET A 1 31.83 9.28 -58.64
N PHE A 2 32.38 9.55 -57.47
CA PHE A 2 32.50 8.56 -56.39
C PHE A 2 31.15 8.39 -55.70
N SER A 3 30.66 7.15 -55.59
CA SER A 3 29.47 6.79 -54.83
C SER A 3 29.92 6.21 -53.49
N PHE A 4 29.67 6.93 -52.41
CA PHE A 4 29.86 6.47 -51.04
C PHE A 4 28.63 5.62 -50.64
N GLY A 5 28.85 4.33 -50.38
CA GLY A 5 27.87 3.47 -49.74
C GLY A 5 27.99 3.59 -48.23
N THR A 6 26.96 4.14 -47.59
CA THR A 6 26.86 4.25 -46.12
C THR A 6 26.52 2.88 -45.54
N VAL A 7 27.42 2.30 -44.74
CA VAL A 7 27.17 1.08 -43.97
C VAL A 7 26.58 1.50 -42.62
N PHE A 8 25.30 1.19 -42.39
CA PHE A 8 24.69 1.31 -41.07
C PHE A 8 25.11 0.12 -40.20
N THR A 9 25.90 0.40 -39.16
CA THR A 9 26.23 -0.56 -38.11
C THR A 9 25.11 -0.55 -37.08
N PHE A 10 24.27 -1.57 -37.05
CA PHE A 10 23.32 -1.79 -35.96
C PHE A 10 24.09 -2.32 -34.75
N ALA A 11 24.25 -1.51 -33.71
CA ALA A 11 24.69 -1.98 -32.41
C ALA A 11 23.50 -2.70 -31.75
N LEU A 12 23.58 -4.04 -31.66
CA LEU A 12 22.67 -4.81 -30.81
C LEU A 12 22.97 -4.47 -29.35
N LEU A 13 22.09 -3.69 -28.73
CA LEU A 13 22.01 -3.58 -27.27
C LEU A 13 21.51 -4.93 -26.74
N LEU A 14 22.42 -5.69 -26.13
CA LEU A 14 22.10 -6.89 -25.38
C LEU A 14 21.39 -6.46 -24.09
N ILE A 15 20.06 -6.54 -24.11
CA ILE A 15 19.22 -6.45 -22.91
C ILE A 15 19.50 -7.71 -22.08
N PRO A 16 19.84 -7.59 -20.77
CA PRO A 16 20.00 -8.75 -19.91
C PRO A 16 18.66 -9.50 -19.83
N PRO A 17 18.66 -10.84 -19.74
CA PRO A 17 17.43 -11.61 -19.72
C PRO A 17 16.63 -11.25 -18.47
N THR A 18 15.48 -10.59 -18.66
CA THR A 18 14.41 -10.57 -17.67
C THR A 18 14.02 -12.03 -17.42
N GLU A 19 14.10 -12.49 -16.18
CA GLU A 19 13.51 -13.77 -15.80
C GLU A 19 12.06 -13.79 -16.32
N ALA A 20 11.78 -14.75 -17.19
CA ALA A 20 10.45 -14.91 -17.75
C ALA A 20 9.53 -15.37 -16.62
N VAL A 21 8.73 -14.47 -16.06
CA VAL A 21 7.59 -14.86 -15.24
C VAL A 21 6.55 -15.41 -16.21
N ASP A 22 6.53 -16.73 -16.38
CA ASP A 22 5.73 -17.43 -17.39
C ASP A 22 4.21 -17.31 -17.17
N SER A 23 3.74 -16.79 -16.03
CA SER A 23 2.33 -16.55 -15.75
C SER A 23 2.04 -15.11 -15.33
N SER A 24 1.06 -14.49 -16.00
CA SER A 24 0.58 -13.13 -15.71
C SER A 24 -0.93 -13.03 -15.90
N TYR A 25 -1.54 -12.07 -15.23
CA TYR A 25 -2.95 -11.72 -15.35
C TYR A 25 -3.10 -10.23 -15.61
N VAL A 26 -4.29 -9.77 -16.00
CA VAL A 26 -4.57 -8.33 -16.12
C VAL A 26 -5.42 -7.89 -14.93
N ALA A 27 -4.94 -6.91 -14.19
CA ALA A 27 -5.62 -6.33 -13.05
C ALA A 27 -6.05 -4.90 -13.33
N ALA A 28 -7.14 -4.49 -12.70
CA ALA A 28 -7.59 -3.12 -12.68
C ALA A 28 -7.80 -2.61 -11.25
N VAL A 29 -7.49 -1.35 -11.03
CA VAL A 29 -7.85 -0.61 -9.80
C VAL A 29 -8.47 0.71 -10.20
N TYR A 30 -9.48 1.15 -9.48
CA TYR A 30 -10.16 2.41 -9.77
C TYR A 30 -10.02 3.40 -8.61
N GLU A 31 -9.35 4.50 -8.88
CA GLU A 31 -9.37 5.67 -8.00
C GLU A 31 -10.71 6.38 -8.17
N HIS A 32 -11.51 6.45 -7.11
CA HIS A 32 -12.91 6.88 -7.22
C HIS A 32 -13.12 8.31 -6.72
N ASN A 33 -13.60 9.20 -7.59
CA ASN A 33 -14.16 10.47 -7.15
C ASN A 33 -15.59 10.22 -6.63
N LEU A 34 -15.67 10.06 -5.31
CA LEU A 34 -16.85 9.63 -4.60
C LEU A 34 -17.93 10.72 -4.52
N ILE A 35 -19.18 10.34 -4.84
CA ILE A 35 -20.33 11.19 -4.56
C ILE A 35 -20.72 11.00 -3.10
N LEU A 36 -20.41 11.99 -2.25
CA LEU A 36 -20.67 11.98 -0.81
C LEU A 36 -22.14 12.27 -0.46
N ASN A 37 -22.59 11.71 0.66
CA ASN A 37 -23.75 12.24 1.37
C ASN A 37 -23.33 13.56 2.05
N PRO A 38 -23.98 14.71 1.76
CA PRO A 38 -23.60 15.99 2.35
C PRO A 38 -23.81 16.05 3.87
N ASP A 39 -24.73 15.23 4.40
CA ASP A 39 -25.12 15.23 5.82
C ASP A 39 -25.02 13.81 6.41
N PRO A 40 -23.82 13.19 6.48
CA PRO A 40 -23.66 11.77 6.86
C PRO A 40 -24.06 11.47 8.31
N ARG A 41 -24.25 12.49 9.14
CA ARG A 41 -24.74 12.37 10.53
C ARG A 41 -26.26 12.37 10.62
N VAL A 42 -26.98 12.70 9.56
CA VAL A 42 -28.45 12.68 9.52
C VAL A 42 -28.91 11.31 8.99
N PRO A 43 -29.68 10.53 9.77
CA PRO A 43 -30.20 9.26 9.30
C PRO A 43 -31.14 9.44 8.11
N LEU A 44 -30.94 8.61 7.07
CA LEU A 44 -31.81 8.54 5.90
C LEU A 44 -32.77 7.35 6.01
N SER A 45 -33.84 7.38 5.20
CA SER A 45 -34.59 6.15 4.92
C SER A 45 -33.76 5.19 4.06
N ARG A 46 -34.09 3.89 4.09
CA ARG A 46 -33.44 2.88 3.23
C ARG A 46 -33.53 3.24 1.75
N LEU A 47 -34.67 3.77 1.30
CA LEU A 47 -34.85 4.18 -0.10
C LEU A 47 -33.89 5.31 -0.49
N GLU A 48 -33.74 6.34 0.35
CA GLU A 48 -32.83 7.45 0.09
C GLU A 48 -31.36 7.01 0.14
N ALA A 49 -31.00 6.14 1.09
CA ALA A 49 -29.66 5.54 1.15
C ALA A 49 -29.34 4.74 -0.13
N LEU A 50 -30.28 3.90 -0.61
CA LEU A 50 -30.13 3.16 -1.86
C LEU A 50 -30.02 4.09 -3.08
N GLN A 51 -30.77 5.18 -3.13
CA GLN A 51 -30.64 6.18 -4.19
C GLN A 51 -29.28 6.88 -4.19
N HIS A 52 -28.69 7.09 -3.01
CA HIS A 52 -27.34 7.62 -2.88
C HIS A 52 -26.29 6.60 -3.32
N LEU A 53 -26.36 5.36 -2.81
CA LEU A 53 -25.50 4.24 -3.19
C LEU A 53 -25.53 4.00 -4.71
N GLN A 54 -26.70 4.09 -5.34
CA GLN A 54 -26.87 3.89 -6.78
C GLN A 54 -25.99 4.83 -7.60
N LYS A 55 -25.83 6.09 -7.18
CA LYS A 55 -25.00 7.07 -7.91
C LYS A 55 -23.55 6.61 -8.03
N ASN A 56 -23.01 5.99 -6.98
CA ASN A 56 -21.66 5.45 -6.97
C ASN A 56 -21.59 4.09 -7.68
N LEU A 57 -22.60 3.23 -7.53
CA LEU A 57 -22.71 1.96 -8.25
C LEU A 57 -22.77 2.15 -9.78
N ASP A 58 -23.44 3.21 -10.26
CA ASP A 58 -23.50 3.55 -11.68
C ASP A 58 -22.10 3.87 -12.23
N ILE A 59 -21.24 4.51 -11.44
CA ILE A 59 -19.84 4.77 -11.80
C ILE A 59 -19.06 3.45 -11.81
N PHE A 60 -19.22 2.61 -10.78
CA PHE A 60 -18.55 1.31 -10.71
C PHE A 60 -18.90 0.44 -11.91
N GLU A 61 -20.17 0.41 -12.34
CA GLU A 61 -20.62 -0.33 -13.52
C GLU A 61 -19.85 0.10 -14.79
N VAL A 62 -19.71 1.41 -15.00
CA VAL A 62 -18.98 1.96 -16.14
C VAL A 62 -17.51 1.57 -16.10
N GLN A 63 -16.87 1.62 -14.92
CA GLN A 63 -15.45 1.28 -14.79
C GLN A 63 -15.20 -0.22 -14.90
N ALA A 64 -16.07 -1.07 -14.35
CA ALA A 64 -16.00 -2.51 -14.51
C ALA A 64 -16.10 -2.90 -15.99
N ALA A 65 -17.03 -2.31 -16.74
CA ALA A 65 -17.13 -2.51 -18.18
C ALA A 65 -15.87 -2.05 -18.94
N ARG A 66 -15.30 -0.89 -18.58
CA ARG A 66 -14.06 -0.38 -19.19
C ARG A 66 -12.84 -1.24 -18.85
N ALA A 67 -12.77 -1.79 -17.65
CA ALA A 67 -11.71 -2.70 -17.25
C ALA A 67 -11.82 -4.04 -18.01
N ALA A 68 -13.03 -4.60 -18.10
CA ALA A 68 -13.29 -5.81 -18.87
C ALA A 68 -12.96 -5.65 -20.37
N GLN A 69 -13.28 -4.49 -20.97
CA GLN A 69 -12.90 -4.16 -22.35
C GLN A 69 -11.38 -4.13 -22.56
N GLN A 70 -10.62 -3.82 -21.52
CA GLN A 70 -9.15 -3.85 -21.52
C GLN A 70 -8.58 -5.22 -21.10
N GLY A 71 -9.44 -6.23 -20.93
CA GLY A 71 -9.05 -7.61 -20.61
C GLY A 71 -8.78 -7.86 -19.13
N ALA A 72 -9.16 -6.95 -18.24
CA ALA A 72 -8.98 -7.14 -16.80
C ALA A 72 -9.76 -8.36 -16.29
N GLN A 73 -9.09 -9.19 -15.50
CA GLN A 73 -9.65 -10.39 -14.87
C GLN A 73 -10.12 -10.11 -13.44
N ILE A 74 -9.64 -9.02 -12.84
CA ILE A 74 -10.06 -8.51 -11.54
C ILE A 74 -10.08 -6.98 -11.56
N ILE A 75 -11.08 -6.38 -10.90
CA ILE A 75 -11.13 -4.94 -10.60
C ILE A 75 -11.32 -4.71 -9.11
N VAL A 76 -10.58 -3.74 -8.56
CA VAL A 76 -10.68 -3.32 -7.16
C VAL A 76 -11.24 -1.91 -7.09
N PHE A 77 -12.26 -1.73 -6.25
CA PHE A 77 -12.83 -0.44 -5.88
C PHE A 77 -12.40 -0.02 -4.47
N PRO A 78 -12.41 1.29 -4.15
CA PRO A 78 -11.91 1.80 -2.87
C PRO A 78 -12.77 1.45 -1.66
N GLU A 79 -12.17 1.58 -0.48
CA GLU A 79 -12.87 1.62 0.82
C GLU A 79 -13.83 2.81 0.84
N ASP A 80 -15.00 2.64 1.47
CA ASP A 80 -16.04 3.67 1.54
C ASP A 80 -16.52 4.17 0.16
N GLY A 81 -16.13 3.52 -0.95
CA GLY A 81 -16.39 3.98 -2.31
C GLY A 81 -17.87 4.00 -2.72
N LEU A 82 -18.74 3.41 -1.90
CA LEU A 82 -20.19 3.38 -2.12
C LEU A 82 -20.94 4.44 -1.31
N HIS A 83 -20.65 4.55 -0.01
CA HIS A 83 -21.41 5.39 0.94
C HIS A 83 -20.63 6.59 1.48
N GLY A 84 -19.31 6.58 1.43
CA GLY A 84 -18.44 7.58 2.04
C GLY A 84 -18.29 7.43 3.55
N PHE A 85 -17.74 8.46 4.19
CA PHE A 85 -17.31 8.41 5.59
C PHE A 85 -18.12 9.37 6.48
N ASN A 86 -17.72 9.48 7.75
CA ASN A 86 -18.28 10.38 8.77
C ASN A 86 -19.71 10.07 9.26
N PHE A 87 -20.14 8.82 9.14
CA PHE A 87 -21.40 8.36 9.72
C PHE A 87 -21.32 8.15 11.24
N SER A 88 -22.49 8.09 11.87
CA SER A 88 -22.68 7.53 13.20
C SER A 88 -23.29 6.13 13.10
N ARG A 89 -23.25 5.34 14.18
CA ARG A 89 -23.92 4.03 14.22
C ARG A 89 -25.39 4.08 13.78
N THR A 90 -26.09 5.15 14.15
CA THR A 90 -27.50 5.34 13.78
C THR A 90 -27.66 5.76 12.33
N SER A 91 -26.85 6.71 11.85
CA SER A 91 -27.01 7.27 10.50
C SER A 91 -26.53 6.36 9.38
N ILE A 92 -25.55 5.47 9.63
CA ILE A 92 -25.13 4.44 8.65
C ILE A 92 -26.20 3.36 8.45
N SER A 93 -27.16 3.23 9.37
CA SER A 93 -28.03 2.04 9.44
C SER A 93 -28.83 1.71 8.17
N ALA A 94 -29.21 2.74 7.41
CA ALA A 94 -29.93 2.58 6.15
C ALA A 94 -29.05 2.07 4.99
N TYR A 95 -27.72 2.15 5.13
CA TYR A 95 -26.74 1.71 4.14
C TYR A 95 -26.32 0.25 4.32
N LEU A 96 -26.57 -0.33 5.49
CA LEU A 96 -26.12 -1.67 5.84
C LEU A 96 -26.90 -2.75 5.08
N GLU A 97 -26.21 -3.83 4.71
CA GLU A 97 -26.80 -5.11 4.30
C GLU A 97 -26.19 -6.22 5.15
N THR A 98 -26.87 -7.36 5.32
CA THR A 98 -26.24 -8.53 5.94
C THR A 98 -25.50 -9.31 4.86
N VAL A 99 -24.17 -9.32 4.95
CA VAL A 99 -23.30 -10.08 4.07
C VAL A 99 -23.08 -11.46 4.68
N PRO A 100 -23.57 -12.55 4.06
CA PRO A 100 -23.36 -13.89 4.60
C PRO A 100 -21.90 -14.31 4.51
N ASP A 101 -21.53 -15.30 5.32
CA ASP A 101 -20.20 -15.89 5.33
C ASP A 101 -20.06 -16.91 4.17
N PRO A 102 -19.17 -16.65 3.17
CA PRO A 102 -18.98 -17.55 2.04
C PRO A 102 -18.42 -18.93 2.42
N GLU A 103 -17.82 -19.08 3.61
CA GLU A 103 -17.38 -20.38 4.11
C GLU A 103 -18.55 -21.23 4.65
N GLN A 104 -19.65 -20.58 5.04
CA GLN A 104 -20.83 -21.23 5.61
C GLN A 104 -21.91 -21.47 4.55
N GLU A 105 -22.01 -20.59 3.54
CA GLU A 105 -22.93 -20.79 2.44
C GLU A 105 -22.42 -20.32 1.09
N SER A 106 -22.79 -21.09 0.05
CA SER A 106 -22.60 -20.68 -1.35
C SER A 106 -23.85 -19.94 -1.82
N TRP A 107 -23.69 -18.66 -2.19
CA TRP A 107 -24.77 -17.82 -2.70
C TRP A 107 -24.30 -16.92 -3.84
N ASN A 108 -25.09 -16.88 -4.92
CA ASN A 108 -24.91 -15.97 -6.04
C ASN A 108 -26.03 -14.92 -6.03
N PRO A 109 -25.80 -13.70 -5.51
CA PRO A 109 -26.85 -12.70 -5.38
C PRO A 109 -27.53 -12.32 -6.70
N CYS A 110 -26.81 -12.38 -7.81
CA CYS A 110 -27.37 -12.06 -9.12
C CYS A 110 -28.38 -13.10 -9.61
N LEU A 111 -28.14 -14.38 -9.34
CA LEU A 111 -29.00 -15.48 -9.79
C LEU A 111 -30.10 -15.82 -8.77
N GLU A 112 -29.84 -15.56 -7.49
CA GLU A 112 -30.73 -15.88 -6.37
C GLU A 112 -31.07 -14.63 -5.53
N PRO A 113 -31.65 -13.57 -6.12
CA PRO A 113 -31.82 -12.28 -5.45
C PRO A 113 -32.86 -12.27 -4.32
N LEU A 114 -33.70 -13.31 -4.23
CA LEU A 114 -34.74 -13.44 -3.21
C LEU A 114 -34.34 -14.36 -2.04
N ARG A 115 -33.10 -14.88 -2.03
CA ARG A 115 -32.63 -15.78 -0.96
C ARG A 115 -32.45 -15.05 0.37
N HIS A 116 -31.93 -13.82 0.31
CA HIS A 116 -31.79 -12.92 1.44
C HIS A 116 -32.57 -11.63 1.14
N ASN A 117 -33.05 -10.98 2.20
CA ASN A 117 -33.77 -9.72 2.07
C ASN A 117 -32.82 -8.53 2.25
N ASN A 118 -33.13 -7.39 1.64
CA ASN A 118 -32.37 -6.14 1.75
C ASN A 118 -30.90 -6.29 1.29
N THR A 119 -30.71 -6.94 0.14
CA THR A 119 -29.39 -7.20 -0.45
C THR A 119 -29.22 -6.57 -1.83
N GLU A 120 -29.81 -5.40 -2.04
CA GLU A 120 -29.83 -4.71 -3.34
C GLU A 120 -28.41 -4.38 -3.83
N VAL A 121 -27.51 -3.96 -2.94
CA VAL A 121 -26.12 -3.62 -3.26
C VAL A 121 -25.34 -4.89 -3.61
N LEU A 122 -25.42 -5.94 -2.78
CA LEU A 122 -24.79 -7.24 -3.06
C LEU A 122 -25.27 -7.83 -4.40
N GLN A 123 -26.57 -7.71 -4.70
CA GLN A 123 -27.14 -8.14 -5.99
C GLN A 123 -26.51 -7.37 -7.16
N GLN A 124 -26.41 -6.05 -7.07
CA GLN A 124 -25.86 -5.23 -8.15
C GLN A 124 -24.38 -5.53 -8.39
N LEU A 125 -23.57 -5.62 -7.34
CA LEU A 125 -22.14 -5.96 -7.44
C LEU A 125 -21.93 -7.36 -8.03
N SER A 126 -22.70 -8.35 -7.57
CA SER A 126 -22.69 -9.71 -8.13
C SER A 126 -23.05 -9.72 -9.62
N CYS A 127 -24.11 -9.01 -10.02
CA CYS A 127 -24.50 -8.91 -11.43
C CYS A 127 -23.50 -8.11 -12.27
N MET A 128 -22.82 -7.12 -11.70
CA MET A 128 -21.77 -6.37 -12.35
C MET A 128 -20.56 -7.26 -12.66
N ALA A 129 -20.11 -8.07 -11.69
CA ALA A 129 -19.05 -9.06 -11.88
C ALA A 129 -19.41 -10.05 -13.00
N ARG A 130 -20.62 -10.61 -12.94
CA ARG A 130 -21.13 -11.59 -13.90
C ARG A 130 -21.24 -11.04 -15.33
N ARG A 131 -21.80 -9.84 -15.50
CA ARG A 131 -21.97 -9.23 -16.83
C ARG A 131 -20.64 -8.92 -17.51
N ASN A 132 -19.64 -8.56 -16.71
CA ASN A 132 -18.33 -8.16 -17.21
C ASN A 132 -17.30 -9.31 -17.19
N ASN A 133 -17.68 -10.49 -16.70
CA ASN A 133 -16.85 -11.70 -16.60
C ASN A 133 -15.48 -11.42 -15.95
N LEU A 134 -15.50 -10.70 -14.83
CA LEU A 134 -14.31 -10.38 -14.03
C LEU A 134 -14.58 -10.58 -12.54
N TYR A 135 -13.52 -10.80 -11.76
CA TYR A 135 -13.61 -10.72 -10.31
C TYR A 135 -13.79 -9.27 -9.90
N LEU A 136 -14.75 -9.00 -9.01
CA LEU A 136 -15.05 -7.66 -8.55
C LEU A 136 -14.84 -7.59 -7.05
N VAL A 137 -14.01 -6.66 -6.61
CA VAL A 137 -13.78 -6.36 -5.20
C VAL A 137 -14.35 -4.98 -4.90
N ALA A 138 -15.21 -4.91 -3.88
CA ALA A 138 -15.78 -3.66 -3.40
C ALA A 138 -15.78 -3.64 -1.86
N ASN A 139 -15.94 -2.44 -1.31
CA ASN A 139 -16.09 -2.23 0.12
C ASN A 139 -17.49 -1.68 0.42
N MET A 140 -18.12 -2.18 1.47
CA MET A 140 -19.46 -1.80 1.90
C MET A 140 -19.66 -1.96 3.41
N ALA A 141 -20.76 -1.39 3.90
CA ALA A 141 -21.17 -1.48 5.29
C ALA A 141 -21.99 -2.77 5.53
N ASP A 142 -21.51 -3.65 6.41
CA ASP A 142 -22.18 -4.91 6.78
C ASP A 142 -22.87 -4.81 8.14
N LEU A 143 -23.97 -5.55 8.30
CA LEU A 143 -24.71 -5.75 9.53
C LEU A 143 -24.78 -7.24 9.89
N GLN A 144 -24.25 -7.58 11.06
CA GLN A 144 -24.34 -8.92 11.64
C GLN A 144 -25.18 -8.88 12.93
N PRO A 145 -26.41 -9.43 12.94
CA PRO A 145 -27.24 -9.46 14.14
C PRO A 145 -26.57 -10.30 15.24
N CYS A 146 -26.69 -9.86 16.50
CA CYS A 146 -26.15 -10.61 17.64
C CYS A 146 -27.10 -10.57 18.84
N SER A 147 -26.99 -11.58 19.72
CA SER A 147 -27.86 -11.68 20.89
C SER A 147 -27.26 -10.96 22.10
N VAL A 148 -27.98 -9.97 22.62
CA VAL A 148 -27.61 -9.24 23.84
C VAL A 148 -27.84 -10.08 25.11
N SER A 149 -28.63 -11.16 25.03
CA SER A 149 -29.15 -11.88 26.20
C SER A 149 -28.23 -12.95 26.81
N ALA A 150 -27.05 -13.22 26.24
CA ALA A 150 -26.11 -14.21 26.75
C ALA A 150 -24.88 -13.53 27.40
N ALA A 151 -24.79 -13.51 28.74
CA ALA A 151 -23.67 -12.92 29.44
C ALA A 151 -22.48 -13.90 29.60
N PRO A 152 -21.22 -13.47 29.38
CA PRO A 152 -20.81 -12.15 28.87
C PRO A 152 -21.06 -12.04 27.35
N SER A 153 -21.81 -11.02 26.92
CA SER A 153 -22.06 -10.76 25.49
C SER A 153 -21.09 -9.71 25.01
N SER A 154 -20.32 -10.01 23.95
CA SER A 154 -19.56 -9.02 23.20
C SER A 154 -20.45 -8.18 22.28
N CYS A 155 -21.73 -8.53 22.11
CA CYS A 155 -22.66 -7.86 21.22
C CYS A 155 -22.89 -6.39 21.64
N PRO A 156 -22.82 -5.44 20.69
CA PRO A 156 -23.15 -4.04 20.96
C PRO A 156 -24.57 -3.86 21.54
N PRO A 157 -24.83 -2.78 22.31
CA PRO A 157 -26.12 -2.57 22.99
C PRO A 157 -27.32 -2.46 22.06
N ASP A 158 -27.11 -2.12 20.79
CA ASP A 158 -28.13 -2.05 19.74
C ASP A 158 -28.40 -3.40 19.05
N GLY A 159 -27.81 -4.50 19.56
CA GLY A 159 -28.14 -5.87 19.15
C GLY A 159 -27.56 -6.29 17.81
N ARG A 160 -26.56 -5.56 17.30
CA ARG A 160 -25.92 -5.84 16.02
C ARG A 160 -24.48 -5.34 16.00
N TRP A 161 -23.65 -6.06 15.27
CA TRP A 161 -22.37 -5.54 14.81
C TRP A 161 -22.56 -4.79 13.49
N GLN A 162 -21.74 -3.77 13.29
CA GLN A 162 -21.66 -3.03 12.03
C GLN A 162 -20.20 -3.02 11.57
N PHE A 163 -19.90 -3.51 10.38
CA PHE A 163 -18.50 -3.67 9.94
C PHE A 163 -18.21 -2.90 8.65
N ASN A 164 -17.02 -2.32 8.57
CA ASN A 164 -16.40 -1.95 7.30
C ASN A 164 -15.96 -3.25 6.62
N THR A 165 -16.47 -3.52 5.42
CA THR A 165 -16.46 -4.88 4.86
C THR A 165 -16.04 -4.92 3.41
N ASN A 166 -14.94 -5.61 3.11
CA ASN A 166 -14.61 -5.99 1.74
C ASN A 166 -15.42 -7.21 1.33
N VAL A 167 -15.98 -7.16 0.12
CA VAL A 167 -16.67 -8.29 -0.51
C VAL A 167 -16.06 -8.58 -1.87
N VAL A 168 -15.95 -9.86 -2.20
CA VAL A 168 -15.39 -10.33 -3.47
C VAL A 168 -16.40 -11.18 -4.21
N PHE A 169 -16.70 -10.79 -5.44
CA PHE A 169 -17.51 -11.57 -6.37
C PHE A 169 -16.64 -12.18 -7.46
N ARG A 170 -16.82 -13.47 -7.69
CA ARG A 170 -16.22 -14.17 -8.83
C ARG A 170 -16.84 -13.69 -10.15
N SER A 171 -16.18 -14.00 -11.26
CA SER A 171 -16.64 -13.67 -12.62
C SER A 171 -18.01 -14.23 -13.03
N ASP A 172 -18.59 -15.18 -12.28
CA ASP A 172 -19.96 -15.67 -12.47
C ASP A 172 -20.97 -15.02 -11.51
N GLY A 173 -20.53 -14.11 -10.64
CA GLY A 173 -21.34 -13.42 -9.63
C GLY A 173 -21.41 -14.11 -8.27
N LEU A 174 -20.73 -15.24 -8.06
CA LEU A 174 -20.70 -15.90 -6.75
C LEU A 174 -19.95 -15.03 -5.73
N LEU A 175 -20.51 -14.83 -4.52
CA LEU A 175 -19.77 -14.22 -3.40
C LEU A 175 -18.74 -15.24 -2.90
N VAL A 176 -17.45 -14.89 -2.96
CA VAL A 176 -16.34 -15.81 -2.63
C VAL A 176 -15.48 -15.38 -1.46
N ALA A 177 -15.58 -14.13 -1.01
CA ALA A 177 -14.95 -13.68 0.23
C ALA A 177 -15.70 -12.50 0.84
N ARG A 178 -15.63 -12.43 2.17
CA ARG A 178 -16.06 -11.31 3.02
C ARG A 178 -14.96 -11.09 4.06
N TYR A 179 -14.49 -9.86 4.22
CA TYR A 179 -13.50 -9.49 5.23
C TYR A 179 -13.96 -8.25 5.99
N HIS A 180 -14.01 -8.34 7.31
CA HIS A 180 -14.26 -7.19 8.19
C HIS A 180 -12.94 -6.52 8.58
N LYS A 181 -12.84 -5.20 8.32
CA LYS A 181 -11.67 -4.41 8.69
C LYS A 181 -11.38 -4.51 10.18
N TYR A 182 -10.14 -4.88 10.52
CA TYR A 182 -9.72 -5.05 11.91
C TYR A 182 -9.23 -3.75 12.53
N ASN A 183 -8.31 -3.05 11.86
CA ASN A 183 -7.68 -1.85 12.39
C ASN A 183 -8.45 -0.59 11.95
N LEU A 184 -9.43 -0.18 12.75
CA LEU A 184 -10.27 0.98 12.43
C LEU A 184 -9.50 2.31 12.51
N TYR A 185 -9.91 3.28 11.69
CA TYR A 185 -9.36 4.65 11.64
C TYR A 185 -10.47 5.70 11.68
N PHE A 186 -10.83 6.15 12.89
CA PHE A 186 -11.91 7.13 13.14
C PHE A 186 -13.31 6.74 12.63
N GLU A 187 -13.55 5.44 12.46
CA GLU A 187 -14.80 4.88 11.94
C GLU A 187 -15.88 4.69 13.03
N ALA A 188 -16.39 5.78 13.59
CA ALA A 188 -17.37 5.75 14.69
C ALA A 188 -18.70 5.00 14.39
N ALA A 189 -18.94 4.66 13.12
CA ALA A 189 -20.09 3.87 12.68
C ALA A 189 -19.83 2.36 12.74
N PHE A 190 -18.58 1.92 12.79
CA PHE A 190 -18.19 0.52 12.67
C PHE A 190 -17.56 -0.01 13.96
N ASP A 191 -17.70 -1.31 14.14
CA ASP A 191 -17.06 -2.10 15.18
C ASP A 191 -15.84 -2.81 14.58
N ALA A 192 -14.83 -3.09 15.40
CA ALA A 192 -13.80 -4.06 15.03
C ALA A 192 -14.32 -5.48 15.30
N PRO A 193 -14.05 -6.48 14.45
CA PRO A 193 -14.45 -7.84 14.73
C PRO A 193 -13.76 -8.34 16.01
N PRO A 194 -14.41 -9.22 16.80
CA PRO A 194 -13.86 -9.69 18.07
C PRO A 194 -12.50 -10.39 17.96
N GLU A 195 -12.23 -11.00 16.82
CA GLU A 195 -10.96 -11.66 16.48
C GLU A 195 -10.54 -11.19 15.07
N PRO A 196 -9.23 -11.06 14.79
CA PRO A 196 -8.75 -10.73 13.46
C PRO A 196 -9.09 -11.82 12.43
N GLU A 197 -9.68 -11.42 11.31
CA GLU A 197 -10.03 -12.33 10.22
C GLU A 197 -8.87 -12.44 9.21
N ILE A 198 -8.37 -13.65 8.95
CA ILE A 198 -7.33 -13.89 7.95
C ILE A 198 -7.98 -14.42 6.67
N VAL A 199 -8.52 -13.52 5.85
CA VAL A 199 -9.37 -13.88 4.71
C VAL A 199 -8.57 -13.95 3.41
N THR A 200 -8.77 -15.06 2.68
CA THR A 200 -8.21 -15.27 1.34
C THR A 200 -9.26 -15.80 0.37
N PHE A 201 -9.05 -15.62 -0.92
CA PHE A 201 -9.84 -16.26 -1.96
C PHE A 201 -8.97 -16.74 -3.13
N ASP A 202 -9.40 -17.82 -3.78
CA ASP A 202 -8.69 -18.42 -4.91
C ASP A 202 -9.19 -17.89 -6.25
N THR A 203 -8.25 -17.75 -7.20
CA THR A 203 -8.52 -17.34 -8.57
C THR A 203 -7.93 -18.33 -9.58
N PRO A 204 -8.57 -18.53 -10.73
CA PRO A 204 -8.07 -19.43 -11.76
C PRO A 204 -6.93 -18.84 -12.61
N PHE A 205 -6.47 -17.63 -12.32
CA PHE A 205 -5.48 -16.91 -13.12
C PHE A 205 -4.23 -16.48 -12.36
N ALA A 206 -4.30 -16.49 -11.03
CA ALA A 206 -3.24 -15.96 -10.20
C ALA A 206 -3.08 -16.72 -8.87
N GLY A 207 -3.83 -17.79 -8.62
CA GLY A 207 -3.78 -18.46 -7.32
C GLY A 207 -4.46 -17.61 -6.24
N LYS A 208 -3.83 -17.52 -5.06
CA LYS A 208 -4.47 -16.98 -3.85
C LYS A 208 -4.26 -15.48 -3.66
N PHE A 209 -5.33 -14.78 -3.30
CA PHE A 209 -5.31 -13.37 -2.87
C PHE A 209 -5.69 -13.25 -1.40
N GLY A 210 -5.04 -12.34 -0.68
CA GLY A 210 -5.44 -11.90 0.66
C GLY A 210 -6.23 -10.59 0.60
N LEU A 211 -7.08 -10.37 1.60
CA LEU A 211 -7.84 -9.13 1.78
C LEU A 211 -7.34 -8.38 3.01
N ILE A 212 -7.08 -7.09 2.84
CA ILE A 212 -6.87 -6.13 3.92
C ILE A 212 -7.56 -4.81 3.53
N THR A 213 -7.75 -3.89 4.48
CA THR A 213 -8.35 -2.58 4.18
C THR A 213 -7.52 -1.44 4.80
N CYS A 214 -7.09 -0.50 3.98
CA CYS A 214 -6.55 0.79 4.41
C CYS A 214 -5.52 0.70 5.56
N PHE A 215 -5.90 1.13 6.76
CA PHE A 215 -5.03 1.21 7.93
C PHE A 215 -4.43 -0.13 8.36
N ASP A 216 -5.05 -1.27 7.99
CA ASP A 216 -4.54 -2.62 8.25
C ASP A 216 -3.09 -2.82 7.78
N ILE A 217 -2.65 -2.15 6.71
CA ILE A 217 -1.29 -2.30 6.15
C ILE A 217 -0.18 -1.95 7.16
N LEU A 218 -0.48 -1.14 8.17
CA LEU A 218 0.47 -0.72 9.20
C LEU A 218 0.60 -1.73 10.36
N PHE A 219 -0.22 -2.77 10.40
CA PHE A 219 -0.33 -3.70 11.54
C PHE A 219 0.04 -5.13 11.18
N GLN A 220 0.33 -5.93 12.20
CA GLN A 220 0.66 -7.34 12.02
C GLN A 220 -0.56 -8.15 11.57
N GLU A 221 -1.70 -7.89 12.19
CA GLU A 221 -2.95 -8.59 11.93
C GLU A 221 -3.90 -7.69 11.14
N PRO A 222 -4.43 -8.15 10.00
CA PRO A 222 -4.15 -9.43 9.33
C PRO A 222 -2.92 -9.41 8.39
N THR A 223 -2.36 -8.24 8.10
CA THR A 223 -1.46 -8.01 6.96
C THR A 223 -0.21 -8.89 6.95
N VAL A 224 0.58 -8.88 8.02
CA VAL A 224 1.83 -9.66 8.09
C VAL A 224 1.51 -11.14 8.18
N ILE A 225 0.45 -11.53 8.89
CA ILE A 225 0.03 -12.93 9.02
C ILE A 225 -0.33 -13.52 7.64
N LEU A 226 -1.00 -12.76 6.76
CA LEU A 226 -1.27 -13.20 5.39
C LEU A 226 0.04 -13.50 4.64
N VAL A 227 1.02 -12.59 4.73
CA VAL A 227 2.33 -12.75 4.06
C VAL A 227 3.09 -13.96 4.63
N GLU A 228 3.08 -14.14 5.95
CA GLU A 228 3.72 -15.29 6.62
C GLU A 228 3.06 -16.62 6.25
N LYS A 229 1.74 -16.62 5.97
CA LYS A 229 1.00 -17.77 5.43
C LYS A 229 1.22 -18.00 3.92
N GLY A 230 2.14 -17.29 3.29
CA GLY A 230 2.53 -17.51 1.90
C GLY A 230 1.71 -16.72 0.88
N VAL A 231 0.78 -15.85 1.31
CA VAL A 231 0.05 -14.98 0.37
C VAL A 231 1.02 -13.97 -0.25
N ARG A 232 1.02 -13.89 -1.57
CA ARG A 232 1.89 -12.97 -2.33
C ARG A 232 1.12 -11.95 -3.17
N GLN A 233 -0.21 -11.96 -3.09
CA GLN A 233 -1.07 -11.00 -3.78
C GLN A 233 -2.12 -10.51 -2.80
N ILE A 234 -2.22 -9.20 -2.65
CA ILE A 234 -3.07 -8.57 -1.64
C ILE A 234 -3.96 -7.54 -2.34
N ILE A 235 -5.24 -7.58 -2.01
CA ILE A 235 -6.22 -6.58 -2.41
C ILE A 235 -6.30 -5.51 -1.32
N PHE A 236 -6.29 -4.24 -1.73
CA PHE A 236 -6.21 -3.09 -0.84
C PHE A 236 -7.20 -1.99 -1.23
N PRO A 237 -8.47 -2.10 -0.83
CA PRO A 237 -9.39 -0.97 -0.85
C PRO A 237 -8.97 0.04 0.23
N ALA A 238 -8.95 1.33 -0.08
CA ALA A 238 -8.59 2.37 0.88
C ALA A 238 -9.31 3.70 0.69
N ALA A 239 -9.43 4.44 1.79
CA ALA A 239 -9.73 5.87 1.85
C ALA A 239 -8.61 6.55 2.64
N TRP A 240 -7.40 6.53 2.07
CA TRP A 240 -6.17 6.97 2.72
C TRP A 240 -5.93 8.47 2.52
N MET A 241 -5.63 9.16 3.63
CA MET A 241 -5.21 10.56 3.63
C MET A 241 -3.68 10.61 3.62
N ASN A 242 -3.10 11.24 2.60
CA ASN A 242 -1.65 11.25 2.43
C ASN A 242 -0.98 12.10 3.51
N GLN A 243 0.15 11.58 4.01
CA GLN A 243 0.94 12.26 5.02
C GLN A 243 2.43 12.09 4.71
N LEU A 244 2.99 13.09 4.03
CA LEU A 244 4.42 13.16 3.72
C LEU A 244 5.26 13.41 4.99
N PRO A 245 6.53 13.01 5.01
CA PRO A 245 7.30 12.38 3.91
C PRO A 245 7.42 10.85 4.02
N LEU A 246 6.60 10.18 4.85
CA LEU A 246 6.75 8.75 5.12
C LEU A 246 5.54 7.90 4.74
N LEU A 247 4.33 8.48 4.79
CA LEU A 247 3.06 7.77 4.67
C LEU A 247 2.16 8.39 3.59
N ASP A 248 2.77 8.96 2.55
CA ASP A 248 2.04 9.10 1.29
C ASP A 248 1.64 7.72 0.76
N ILE A 249 0.40 7.58 0.28
CA ILE A 249 -0.15 6.25 -0.01
C ILE A 249 0.67 5.51 -1.07
N ILE A 250 1.07 6.17 -2.16
CA ILE A 250 1.78 5.49 -3.24
C ILE A 250 3.20 5.13 -2.82
N GLN A 251 3.80 5.97 -1.96
CA GLN A 251 5.13 5.75 -1.39
C GLN A 251 5.10 4.52 -0.47
N PHE A 252 4.19 4.49 0.49
CA PHE A 252 4.15 3.42 1.48
C PHE A 252 3.69 2.08 0.89
N GLN A 253 2.71 2.10 -0.02
CA GLN A 253 2.25 0.89 -0.72
C GLN A 253 3.35 0.28 -1.60
N ARG A 254 4.12 1.11 -2.32
CA ARG A 254 5.31 0.67 -3.04
C ARG A 254 6.33 0.04 -2.09
N ALA A 255 6.60 0.70 -0.97
CA ALA A 255 7.56 0.24 0.03
C ALA A 255 7.17 -1.11 0.63
N PHE A 256 5.88 -1.27 0.94
CA PHE A 256 5.33 -2.52 1.44
C PHE A 256 5.42 -3.62 0.40
N SER A 257 5.02 -3.36 -0.86
CA SER A 257 5.12 -4.32 -1.96
C SER A 257 6.56 -4.81 -2.16
N LEU A 258 7.54 -3.90 -2.13
CA LEU A 258 8.96 -4.22 -2.26
C LEU A 258 9.49 -4.98 -1.03
N GLY A 259 9.26 -4.47 0.17
CA GLY A 259 9.81 -5.02 1.41
C GLY A 259 9.18 -6.36 1.84
N ALA A 260 7.88 -6.54 1.59
CA ALA A 260 7.16 -7.78 1.90
C ALA A 260 7.18 -8.79 0.73
N ASN A 261 7.73 -8.41 -0.43
CA ASN A 261 7.75 -9.20 -1.65
C ASN A 261 6.35 -9.66 -2.08
N VAL A 262 5.42 -8.71 -2.22
CA VAL A 262 4.03 -8.97 -2.60
C VAL A 262 3.57 -8.07 -3.75
N THR A 263 2.61 -8.57 -4.50
CA THR A 263 1.77 -7.74 -5.37
C THR A 263 0.66 -7.10 -4.53
N LEU A 264 0.44 -5.80 -4.69
CA LEU A 264 -0.62 -5.04 -4.04
C LEU A 264 -1.51 -4.36 -5.10
N LEU A 265 -2.80 -4.69 -5.11
CA LEU A 265 -3.80 -4.03 -5.94
C LEU A 265 -4.55 -3.00 -5.08
N ALA A 266 -4.14 -1.74 -5.18
CA ALA A 266 -4.61 -0.66 -4.32
C ALA A 266 -5.53 0.32 -5.05
N ALA A 267 -6.73 0.50 -4.50
CA ALA A 267 -7.72 1.45 -5.00
C ALA A 267 -8.06 2.44 -3.89
N ASN A 268 -7.80 3.73 -4.12
CA ASN A 268 -8.05 4.79 -3.15
C ASN A 268 -9.20 5.71 -3.58
N ILE A 269 -9.70 6.50 -2.64
CA ILE A 269 -10.61 7.60 -2.91
C ILE A 269 -9.84 8.78 -3.54
N ARG A 270 -10.46 9.48 -4.49
CA ARG A 270 -10.09 10.81 -4.96
C ARG A 270 -10.91 11.84 -4.19
N ASN A 271 -10.26 12.57 -3.28
CA ASN A 271 -10.83 13.71 -2.57
C ASN A 271 -9.73 14.71 -2.19
N ASP A 272 -9.68 15.86 -2.87
CA ASP A 272 -8.63 16.87 -2.65
C ASP A 272 -8.73 17.53 -1.27
N GLN A 273 -9.95 17.74 -0.77
CA GLN A 273 -10.18 18.41 0.52
C GLN A 273 -9.66 17.59 1.70
N LEU A 274 -9.63 16.27 1.56
CA LEU A 274 -9.13 15.33 2.55
C LEU A 274 -7.75 14.77 2.19
N ILE A 275 -7.10 15.30 1.16
CA ILE A 275 -5.76 14.87 0.74
C ILE A 275 -5.75 13.36 0.41
N MET A 276 -6.84 12.88 -0.22
CA MET A 276 -6.98 11.50 -0.69
C MET A 276 -6.74 11.46 -2.20
N THR A 277 -5.60 10.90 -2.58
CA THR A 277 -5.25 10.62 -3.98
C THR A 277 -4.10 9.61 -3.96
N GLY A 278 -3.95 8.81 -5.00
CA GLY A 278 -2.94 7.77 -5.02
C GLY A 278 -3.56 6.39 -5.08
N SER A 279 -3.55 5.78 -6.25
CA SER A 279 -3.96 4.39 -6.46
C SER A 279 -2.94 3.69 -7.35
N GLY A 280 -2.83 2.36 -7.25
CA GLY A 280 -1.85 1.67 -8.06
C GLY A 280 -1.85 0.16 -7.96
N ILE A 281 -1.07 -0.41 -8.87
CA ILE A 281 -0.76 -1.82 -8.99
C ILE A 281 0.74 -1.93 -8.76
N TYR A 282 1.12 -2.45 -7.61
CA TYR A 282 2.49 -2.54 -7.16
C TYR A 282 2.93 -4.00 -7.14
N THR A 283 4.10 -4.28 -7.70
CA THR A 283 4.78 -5.57 -7.62
C THR A 283 6.17 -5.31 -7.03
N PRO A 284 6.91 -6.30 -6.52
CA PRO A 284 8.22 -6.07 -5.92
C PRO A 284 9.21 -5.31 -6.82
N PHE A 285 9.05 -5.39 -8.14
CA PHE A 285 9.95 -4.80 -9.13
C PHE A 285 9.32 -3.74 -10.04
N SER A 286 8.02 -3.46 -9.93
CA SER A 286 7.35 -2.45 -10.77
C SER A 286 6.16 -1.79 -10.08
N ALA A 287 5.80 -0.60 -10.56
CA ALA A 287 4.61 0.12 -10.11
C ALA A 287 3.91 0.76 -11.30
N THR A 288 2.60 0.51 -11.43
CA THR A 288 1.70 1.30 -12.30
C THR A 288 0.74 2.04 -11.39
N TYR A 289 0.83 3.36 -11.34
CA TYR A 289 0.10 4.15 -10.35
C TYR A 289 -0.38 5.47 -10.93
N HIS A 290 -1.27 6.12 -10.19
CA HIS A 290 -1.70 7.48 -10.37
C HIS A 290 -1.59 8.20 -9.04
N HIS A 291 -1.15 9.45 -9.07
CA HIS A 291 -1.24 10.38 -7.95
C HIS A 291 -1.47 11.76 -8.55
N ALA A 292 -2.54 12.44 -8.11
CA ALA A 292 -2.86 13.75 -8.66
C ALA A 292 -1.82 14.79 -8.24
N GLN A 293 -1.50 15.71 -9.15
CA GLN A 293 -0.65 16.85 -8.87
C GLN A 293 -1.48 18.09 -8.56
N LYS A 294 -0.84 19.08 -7.93
CA LYS A 294 -1.49 20.35 -7.63
C LYS A 294 -1.97 21.05 -8.90
N GLY A 295 -3.29 21.25 -8.99
CA GLY A 295 -3.93 21.88 -10.14
C GLY A 295 -4.55 20.90 -11.13
N ASP A 296 -4.33 19.60 -10.97
CA ASP A 296 -5.07 18.58 -11.72
C ASP A 296 -6.57 18.62 -11.36
N PRO A 297 -7.46 18.30 -12.32
CA PRO A 297 -8.87 18.17 -12.03
C PRO A 297 -9.14 17.01 -11.06
N GLU A 298 -10.12 17.19 -10.18
CA GLU A 298 -10.56 16.17 -9.24
C GLU A 298 -11.43 15.12 -9.96
N GLU A 299 -10.78 14.20 -10.67
CA GLU A 299 -11.42 13.15 -11.46
C GLU A 299 -10.95 11.75 -11.02
N GLY A 300 -11.84 10.76 -11.13
CA GLY A 300 -11.48 9.37 -10.87
C GLY A 300 -10.62 8.77 -11.99
N ARG A 301 -9.75 7.81 -11.65
CA ARG A 301 -8.77 7.23 -12.56
C ARG A 301 -8.83 5.71 -12.57
N LEU A 302 -9.10 5.12 -13.74
CA LEU A 302 -8.97 3.68 -13.95
C LEU A 302 -7.54 3.34 -14.38
N LEU A 303 -6.90 2.45 -13.64
CA LEU A 303 -5.60 1.89 -13.98
C LEU A 303 -5.76 0.43 -14.34
N VAL A 304 -5.17 0.01 -15.46
CA VAL A 304 -5.18 -1.39 -15.91
C VAL A 304 -3.76 -1.77 -16.28
N ALA A 305 -3.27 -2.88 -15.72
CA ALA A 305 -1.90 -3.35 -15.97
C ALA A 305 -1.85 -4.87 -16.04
N ARG A 306 -0.86 -5.37 -16.79
CA ARG A 306 -0.46 -6.78 -16.74
C ARG A 306 0.40 -7.00 -15.51
N VAL A 307 0.06 -8.00 -14.71
CA VAL A 307 0.65 -8.27 -13.41
C VAL A 307 1.23 -9.69 -13.40
N PRO A 308 2.48 -9.87 -12.98
CA PRO A 308 3.10 -11.18 -12.80
C PRO A 308 2.47 -11.91 -11.61
N VAL A 309 2.30 -13.22 -11.73
CA VAL A 309 1.86 -14.05 -10.61
C VAL A 309 3.07 -14.40 -9.75
N LEU A 310 2.98 -14.10 -8.45
CA LEU A 310 4.05 -14.34 -7.47
C LEU A 310 3.78 -15.57 -6.58
N ASP A 311 2.64 -16.23 -6.75
CA ASP A 311 2.24 -17.39 -5.95
C ASP A 311 3.16 -18.60 -6.28
N PRO A 312 3.98 -19.08 -5.32
CA PRO A 312 4.92 -20.17 -5.57
C PRO A 312 4.22 -21.51 -5.89
N GLU A 313 3.05 -21.77 -5.30
CA GLU A 313 2.29 -23.01 -5.57
C GLU A 313 1.71 -22.98 -6.98
N TRP A 314 1.25 -21.80 -7.43
CA TRP A 314 0.77 -21.58 -8.79
C TRP A 314 1.88 -21.75 -9.84
N LEU A 315 3.08 -21.24 -9.55
CA LEU A 315 4.26 -21.40 -10.41
C LEU A 315 4.72 -22.86 -10.48
N GLY A 316 4.58 -23.62 -9.38
CA GLY A 316 4.89 -25.05 -9.33
C GLY A 316 3.92 -25.96 -10.10
N HIS A 317 2.67 -25.53 -10.33
CA HIS A 317 1.67 -26.30 -11.08
C HIS A 317 1.79 -26.20 -12.61
N ASN A 318 2.52 -25.20 -13.13
CA ASN A 318 2.71 -24.99 -14.57
C ASN A 318 4.14 -25.27 -15.07
N ALA A 319 5.06 -25.62 -14.17
CA ALA A 319 6.43 -25.99 -14.52
C ALA A 319 6.62 -27.51 -14.47
N ALA A 320 6.76 -28.14 -15.65
CA ALA A 320 7.39 -29.45 -15.74
C ALA A 320 8.86 -29.32 -15.27
N SER A 321 9.18 -29.99 -14.17
CA SER A 321 10.51 -30.32 -13.64
C SER A 321 11.69 -29.56 -14.27
N SER A 322 12.17 -28.53 -13.57
CA SER A 322 13.60 -28.22 -13.57
C SER A 322 14.09 -28.27 -12.12
N GLU A 323 15.14 -29.05 -11.93
CA GLU A 323 15.72 -29.39 -10.64
C GLU A 323 16.16 -28.14 -9.88
N ALA A 324 15.92 -28.15 -8.57
CA ALA A 324 16.48 -27.20 -7.63
C ALA A 324 18.02 -27.23 -7.76
N ALA A 325 18.61 -26.13 -8.22
CA ALA A 325 20.03 -25.91 -8.09
C ALA A 325 20.33 -25.74 -6.59
N ALA A 326 20.94 -26.78 -6.03
CA ALA A 326 21.51 -26.75 -4.69
C ALA A 326 22.49 -25.58 -4.60
N VAL A 327 22.29 -24.70 -3.61
CA VAL A 327 23.29 -23.70 -3.25
C VAL A 327 24.42 -24.45 -2.55
N ASP A 328 25.56 -24.43 -3.23
CA ASP A 328 26.84 -25.02 -2.85
C ASP A 328 27.33 -24.41 -1.52
N GLU A 329 27.28 -25.20 -0.45
CA GLU A 329 28.05 -24.94 0.76
C GLU A 329 29.52 -25.30 0.49
N SER A 330 30.39 -24.29 0.41
CA SER A 330 31.79 -24.52 0.74
C SER A 330 32.44 -23.35 1.50
N PRO A 331 33.36 -23.65 2.45
CA PRO A 331 33.81 -22.71 3.48
C PRO A 331 35.20 -22.11 3.17
N GLY A 332 35.42 -20.85 3.58
CA GLY A 332 36.75 -20.22 3.56
C GLY A 332 36.66 -18.72 3.91
N TYR A 333 36.64 -18.34 5.19
CA TYR A 333 37.77 -17.70 5.93
C TYR A 333 38.32 -16.41 5.28
N CYS A 334 38.37 -15.23 5.90
CA CYS A 334 38.81 -14.93 7.28
C CYS A 334 38.18 -13.66 7.90
N TYR A 335 38.01 -13.77 9.22
CA TYR A 335 38.06 -12.77 10.29
C TYR A 335 38.73 -11.42 9.99
N SER A 336 38.00 -10.34 10.31
CA SER A 336 38.45 -9.38 11.32
C SER A 336 37.26 -8.73 12.05
N ASP A 337 37.25 -8.85 13.39
CA ASP A 337 36.32 -8.23 14.34
C ASP A 337 36.59 -6.71 14.52
N THR A 338 36.84 -5.97 13.45
CA THR A 338 37.18 -4.53 13.55
C THR A 338 36.67 -3.74 12.36
N CYS A 339 35.36 -3.48 12.32
CA CYS A 339 34.78 -2.35 11.57
C CYS A 339 33.73 -1.57 12.39
N LEU A 340 33.77 -1.67 13.72
CA LEU A 340 33.07 -0.74 14.61
C LEU A 340 34.11 0.22 15.17
N ASP A 341 34.53 1.17 14.34
CA ASP A 341 35.09 2.47 14.74
C ASP A 341 35.44 3.27 13.45
N SER A 342 34.41 3.63 12.67
CA SER A 342 34.52 4.76 11.75
C SER A 342 34.12 6.04 12.49
N PRO A 343 34.73 7.20 12.18
CA PRO A 343 34.67 8.37 13.04
C PRO A 343 33.22 8.83 13.23
N ALA A 344 32.89 9.21 14.47
CA ALA A 344 31.67 9.96 14.73
C ALA A 344 31.60 11.14 13.75
N SER A 345 30.52 11.23 12.97
CA SER A 345 30.19 12.43 12.22
C SER A 345 30.25 13.63 13.17
N THR A 346 31.06 14.62 12.85
CA THR A 346 31.20 15.88 13.60
C THR A 346 30.03 16.84 13.32
N ALA A 347 29.06 16.45 12.49
CA ALA A 347 27.92 17.28 12.17
C ALA A 347 27.04 17.50 13.41
N PRO A 348 26.66 18.75 13.72
CA PRO A 348 25.76 19.03 14.84
C PRO A 348 24.40 18.38 14.58
N VAL A 349 23.92 17.63 15.57
CA VAL A 349 22.59 17.03 15.54
C VAL A 349 21.54 17.99 16.11
N PHE A 350 20.31 17.88 15.63
CA PHE A 350 19.16 18.62 16.12
C PHE A 350 17.92 17.73 16.15
N VAL A 351 16.89 18.13 16.90
CA VAL A 351 15.61 17.43 16.95
C VAL A 351 14.57 18.25 16.20
N SER A 352 13.81 17.58 15.33
CA SER A 352 12.69 18.17 14.60
C SER A 352 11.54 17.17 14.53
N SER A 353 10.33 17.69 14.38
CA SER A 353 9.13 16.86 14.25
C SER A 353 8.97 16.40 12.81
N MET A 354 8.83 15.09 12.61
CA MET A 354 8.42 14.48 11.34
C MET A 354 7.31 13.49 11.64
N MET A 355 6.15 13.61 10.98
CA MET A 355 4.98 12.78 11.31
C MET A 355 4.58 12.87 12.80
N TYR A 356 4.70 14.05 13.43
CA TYR A 356 4.50 14.26 14.87
C TYR A 356 5.49 13.55 15.81
N ASP A 357 6.47 12.84 15.27
CA ASP A 357 7.48 12.12 16.05
C ASP A 357 8.79 12.94 16.14
N PRO A 358 9.49 12.92 17.30
CA PRO A 358 10.72 13.69 17.51
C PRO A 358 11.94 12.97 16.92
N PHE A 359 12.16 13.18 15.61
CA PHE A 359 13.32 12.64 14.92
C PHE A 359 14.61 13.38 15.30
N THR A 360 15.70 12.62 15.44
CA THR A 360 17.05 13.18 15.54
C THR A 360 17.63 13.32 14.13
N PHE A 361 18.06 14.51 13.75
CA PHE A 361 18.54 14.84 12.41
C PHE A 361 19.98 15.38 12.41
N ALA A 362 20.67 15.23 11.27
CA ALA A 362 21.88 15.97 10.93
C ALA A 362 21.84 16.44 9.47
N LEU A 363 22.30 17.68 9.22
CA LEU A 363 22.29 18.30 7.89
C LEU A 363 23.40 17.78 6.98
N LEU A 364 23.11 17.66 5.69
CA LEU A 364 24.06 17.33 4.64
C LEU A 364 24.77 18.61 4.16
N ASN A 365 25.90 18.95 4.79
CA ASN A 365 26.65 20.18 4.47
C ASN A 365 27.73 20.00 3.39
N ALA A 366 28.23 18.77 3.20
CA ALA A 366 29.31 18.46 2.26
C ALA A 366 28.77 18.05 0.87
N THR A 367 29.62 18.14 -0.16
CA THR A 367 29.31 17.70 -1.53
C THR A 367 29.17 16.17 -1.66
N ASP A 368 29.91 15.46 -0.83
CA ASP A 368 29.86 14.03 -0.69
C ASP A 368 30.37 13.68 0.70
N GLY A 369 30.05 12.49 1.17
CA GLY A 369 30.59 12.01 2.42
C GLY A 369 29.79 10.89 3.05
N GLU A 370 30.26 10.50 4.22
CA GLU A 370 29.62 9.53 5.09
C GLU A 370 29.12 10.23 6.35
N MET A 371 27.92 9.90 6.77
CA MET A 371 27.35 10.44 7.99
C MET A 371 26.57 9.38 8.76
N ARG A 372 26.46 9.62 10.07
CA ARG A 372 25.78 8.75 11.01
C ARG A 372 24.93 9.60 11.94
N VAL A 373 23.68 9.20 12.15
CA VAL A 373 22.76 9.81 13.11
C VAL A 373 22.13 8.71 13.94
N CYS A 374 22.01 8.90 15.24
CA CYS A 374 21.43 7.91 16.14
C CYS A 374 20.33 8.52 16.99
N ASN A 375 19.30 7.73 17.28
CA ASN A 375 18.28 8.01 18.27
C ASN A 375 18.31 6.88 19.32
N GLY A 376 18.80 7.19 20.52
CA GLY A 376 19.12 6.15 21.51
C GLY A 376 20.18 5.18 20.98
N THR A 377 19.84 3.89 20.92
CA THR A 377 20.73 2.82 20.43
C THR A 377 20.62 2.55 18.93
N PHE A 378 19.56 3.03 18.29
CA PHE A 378 19.33 2.85 16.87
C PHE A 378 20.09 3.91 16.07
N CYS A 379 20.81 3.49 15.03
CA CYS A 379 21.65 4.36 14.22
C CYS A 379 21.39 4.15 12.74
N CYS A 380 21.34 5.25 12.01
CA CYS A 380 21.23 5.34 10.57
C CYS A 380 22.54 5.86 9.98
N TYR A 381 22.94 5.25 8.87
CA TYR A 381 24.17 5.53 8.15
C TYR A 381 23.81 5.96 6.74
N LEU A 382 24.49 6.98 6.24
CA LEU A 382 24.31 7.47 4.89
C LEU A 382 25.67 7.71 4.25
N GLN A 383 25.88 7.10 3.08
CA GLN A 383 26.90 7.52 2.14
C GLN A 383 26.18 8.25 1.01
N TYR A 384 26.63 9.45 0.65
CA TYR A 384 25.96 10.23 -0.39
C TYR A 384 26.94 11.04 -1.24
N ARG A 385 26.49 11.39 -2.44
CA ARG A 385 27.16 12.30 -3.36
C ARG A 385 26.13 13.06 -4.19
N TRP A 386 26.26 14.39 -4.26
CA TRP A 386 25.40 15.19 -5.15
C TRP A 386 25.78 14.98 -6.61
N VAL A 387 24.78 14.90 -7.49
CA VAL A 387 24.98 14.74 -8.94
C VAL A 387 25.37 16.08 -9.58
N GLU A 388 24.81 17.19 -9.10
CA GLU A 388 25.12 18.54 -9.56
C GLU A 388 25.59 19.45 -8.40
N GLU A 389 26.70 20.17 -8.60
CA GLU A 389 27.35 20.96 -7.53
C GLU A 389 26.91 22.42 -7.47
N THR A 390 26.41 22.98 -8.57
CA THR A 390 26.18 24.43 -8.70
C THR A 390 24.75 24.83 -8.34
N GLY A 391 24.60 25.75 -7.38
CA GLY A 391 23.33 26.45 -7.11
C GLY A 391 22.42 25.84 -6.04
N ARG A 392 22.94 24.97 -5.16
CA ARG A 392 22.14 24.33 -4.10
C ARG A 392 21.53 25.35 -3.14
N SER A 393 20.23 25.55 -3.23
CA SER A 393 19.41 26.33 -2.29
C SER A 393 18.64 25.44 -1.31
N GLU A 394 18.45 24.17 -1.67
CA GLU A 394 17.67 23.21 -0.91
C GLU A 394 18.49 22.59 0.22
N LEU A 395 17.84 22.43 1.38
CA LEU A 395 18.43 21.83 2.57
C LEU A 395 17.99 20.37 2.70
N TYR A 396 18.92 19.49 3.06
CA TYR A 396 18.65 18.06 3.27
C TYR A 396 19.20 17.58 4.61
N ALA A 397 18.53 16.58 5.18
CA ALA A 397 18.93 15.99 6.45
C ALA A 397 18.79 14.47 6.46
N LEU A 398 19.71 13.80 7.15
CA LEU A 398 19.55 12.40 7.58
C LEU A 398 18.88 12.39 8.95
N GLY A 399 17.78 11.65 9.07
CA GLY A 399 17.01 11.45 10.29
C GLY A 399 17.03 10.01 10.79
N ALA A 400 17.01 9.86 12.10
CA ALA A 400 16.82 8.58 12.80
C ALA A 400 15.72 8.73 13.86
N PHE A 401 14.84 7.73 13.96
CA PHE A 401 13.83 7.61 15.01
C PHE A 401 13.68 6.16 15.44
N ASP A 402 13.59 5.95 16.75
CA ASP A 402 13.33 4.66 17.40
C ASP A 402 12.35 4.89 18.53
N GLY A 403 11.08 4.56 18.32
CA GLY A 403 10.03 4.90 19.27
C GLY A 403 8.63 4.44 18.87
N THR A 404 7.65 4.85 19.69
CA THR A 404 6.23 4.56 19.45
C THR A 404 5.55 5.82 18.94
N HIS A 405 5.02 5.75 17.72
CA HIS A 405 4.10 6.74 17.18
C HIS A 405 2.77 6.68 17.93
N THR A 406 2.16 7.83 18.21
CA THR A 406 0.92 7.90 19.03
C THR A 406 -0.18 8.80 18.46
N VAL A 407 0.09 9.56 17.39
CA VAL A 407 -0.89 10.49 16.83
C VAL A 407 -1.73 9.75 15.79
N ASN A 408 -3.07 9.78 15.92
CA ASN A 408 -3.98 9.08 15.00
C ASN A 408 -3.75 7.55 14.87
N GLY A 409 -2.98 6.95 15.77
CA GLY A 409 -2.62 5.54 15.76
C GLY A 409 -1.54 5.27 16.79
N ARG A 410 -1.41 4.02 17.24
CA ARG A 410 -0.35 3.61 18.17
C ARG A 410 0.44 2.46 17.59
N TYR A 411 1.70 2.70 17.25
CA TYR A 411 2.56 1.69 16.66
C TYR A 411 4.07 2.00 16.82
N ALA A 412 4.89 0.97 17.02
CA ALA A 412 6.33 1.08 17.24
C ALA A 412 7.14 1.01 15.94
N VAL A 413 8.01 1.99 15.72
CA VAL A 413 8.76 2.16 14.47
C VAL A 413 10.24 2.42 14.73
N GLN A 414 11.07 1.93 13.80
CA GLN A 414 12.45 2.34 13.62
C GLN A 414 12.58 2.89 12.20
N VAL A 415 13.03 4.13 12.04
CA VAL A 415 13.05 4.78 10.73
C VAL A 415 14.39 5.46 10.50
N CYS A 416 15.01 5.12 9.36
CA CYS A 416 16.06 5.93 8.75
C CYS A 416 15.47 6.68 7.57
N ALA A 417 15.64 8.00 7.52
CA ALA A 417 15.08 8.82 6.45
C ALA A 417 16.08 9.89 5.99
N LEU A 418 16.34 9.95 4.69
CA LEU A 418 16.98 11.07 4.03
C LEU A 418 15.86 11.94 3.43
N VAL A 419 15.76 13.19 3.87
CA VAL A 419 14.63 14.07 3.52
C VAL A 419 15.10 15.43 3.02
N ARG A 420 14.38 15.98 2.05
CA ARG A 420 14.40 17.42 1.75
C ARG A 420 13.67 18.17 2.86
N CYS A 421 14.27 19.24 3.35
CA CYS A 421 13.63 20.14 4.31
C CYS A 421 12.74 21.14 3.57
N ALA A 422 11.60 21.52 4.16
CA ALA A 422 10.62 22.38 3.48
C ALA A 422 11.11 23.83 3.26
N GLY A 423 12.09 24.28 4.03
CA GLY A 423 12.71 25.59 3.91
C GLY A 423 14.22 25.56 4.16
N SER A 424 14.78 26.75 4.36
CA SER A 424 16.22 26.92 4.61
C SER A 424 16.64 26.66 6.06
N ASP A 425 15.70 26.43 6.97
CA ASP A 425 15.94 26.26 8.39
C ASP A 425 15.90 24.79 8.80
N ALA A 426 16.78 24.36 9.70
CA ALA A 426 16.86 22.98 10.18
C ALA A 426 15.52 22.46 10.77
N SER A 427 14.74 23.32 11.42
CA SER A 427 13.43 22.97 11.97
C SER A 427 12.36 22.66 10.91
N SER A 428 12.63 22.96 9.64
CA SER A 428 11.74 22.60 8.53
C SER A 428 11.97 21.17 8.01
N CYS A 429 13.03 20.50 8.46
CA CYS A 429 13.30 19.11 8.11
C CYS A 429 12.27 18.21 8.81
N GLY A 430 11.58 17.39 8.01
CA GLY A 430 10.46 16.55 8.45
C GLY A 430 9.07 17.12 8.15
N GLN A 431 8.97 18.35 7.67
CA GLN A 431 7.71 18.93 7.16
C GLN A 431 7.38 18.39 5.76
N GLU A 432 6.12 18.53 5.36
CA GLU A 432 5.62 18.06 4.08
C GLU A 432 6.25 18.81 2.90
N VAL A 433 6.72 18.03 1.93
CA VAL A 433 7.39 18.51 0.73
C VAL A 433 7.03 17.58 -0.42
N ASP A 434 6.59 18.16 -1.53
CA ASP A 434 6.20 17.43 -2.75
C ASP A 434 7.13 17.70 -3.95
N GLU A 435 7.87 18.81 -3.91
CA GLU A 435 8.80 19.22 -4.96
C GLU A 435 10.25 19.30 -4.45
N ALA A 436 11.19 18.90 -5.31
CA ALA A 436 12.62 18.88 -5.05
C ALA A 436 13.40 19.03 -6.37
N GLU A 437 14.48 19.81 -6.36
CA GLU A 437 15.37 19.98 -7.52
C GLU A 437 16.65 19.15 -7.40
N SER A 438 17.15 18.97 -6.18
CA SER A 438 18.48 18.41 -5.94
C SER A 438 18.52 16.89 -6.11
N LYS A 439 19.48 16.43 -6.92
CA LYS A 439 19.71 15.00 -7.20
C LYS A 439 20.94 14.48 -6.47
N LEU A 440 20.81 13.30 -5.89
CA LEU A 440 21.88 12.69 -5.10
C LEU A 440 21.93 11.17 -5.29
N ASP A 441 23.13 10.63 -5.42
CA ASP A 441 23.40 9.20 -5.32
C ASP A 441 23.63 8.86 -3.84
N PHE A 442 23.06 7.77 -3.36
CA PHE A 442 23.17 7.40 -1.95
C PHE A 442 23.12 5.90 -1.66
N MET A 443 23.66 5.55 -0.50
CA MET A 443 23.41 4.31 0.22
C MET A 443 22.95 4.67 1.64
N LEU A 444 21.69 4.35 1.95
CA LEU A 444 21.10 4.49 3.27
C LEU A 444 21.11 3.13 3.97
N GLU A 445 21.58 3.05 5.20
CA GLU A 445 21.65 1.80 5.97
C GLU A 445 21.20 2.02 7.42
N GLY A 446 20.55 1.02 8.00
CA GLY A 446 20.26 0.97 9.44
C GLY A 446 20.29 -0.47 9.96
N LYS A 447 20.59 -0.64 11.25
CA LYS A 447 20.49 -1.94 11.93
C LYS A 447 19.17 -2.00 12.71
N PHE A 448 18.19 -2.70 12.14
CA PHE A 448 16.83 -2.76 12.65
C PHE A 448 16.66 -3.92 13.64
N ALA A 449 15.79 -3.72 14.63
CA ALA A 449 15.36 -4.76 15.57
C ALA A 449 14.28 -5.69 14.98
N SER A 450 13.78 -5.37 13.78
CA SER A 450 12.74 -6.11 13.08
C SER A 450 13.18 -6.43 11.66
N ARG A 451 12.73 -7.59 11.15
CA ARG A 451 12.88 -7.97 9.74
C ARG A 451 11.91 -7.24 8.80
N HIS A 452 10.90 -6.59 9.36
CA HIS A 452 9.85 -5.91 8.61
C HIS A 452 10.26 -4.47 8.34
N VAL A 453 11.03 -4.27 7.28
CA VAL A 453 11.53 -2.97 6.84
C VAL A 453 11.05 -2.69 5.43
N TYR A 454 10.41 -1.55 5.24
CA TYR A 454 9.78 -1.14 3.98
C TYR A 454 10.58 0.01 3.36
N PRO A 455 11.44 -0.29 2.35
CA PRO A 455 12.27 0.71 1.69
C PRO A 455 11.45 1.55 0.70
N SER A 456 11.64 2.87 0.69
CA SER A 456 11.01 3.76 -0.30
C SER A 456 11.97 4.83 -0.80
N VAL A 457 11.77 5.26 -2.04
CA VAL A 457 12.43 6.41 -2.65
C VAL A 457 11.38 7.16 -3.46
N LEU A 458 11.21 8.44 -3.14
CA LEU A 458 10.24 9.34 -3.75
C LEU A 458 10.96 10.58 -4.26
N SER A 459 10.78 10.88 -5.55
CA SER A 459 11.29 12.08 -6.21
C SER A 459 10.18 13.09 -6.49
N SER A 460 10.58 14.30 -6.89
CA SER A 460 9.73 15.48 -7.14
C SER A 460 8.46 15.14 -7.92
N GLY A 461 7.34 15.72 -7.52
CA GLY A 461 6.06 15.55 -8.21
C GLY A 461 5.44 14.17 -8.01
N MET A 462 5.70 13.54 -6.86
CA MET A 462 5.16 12.22 -6.47
C MET A 462 5.59 11.09 -7.41
N VAL A 463 6.88 11.08 -7.76
CA VAL A 463 7.45 10.06 -8.65
C VAL A 463 8.10 8.95 -7.82
N LEU A 464 7.62 7.71 -7.99
CA LEU A 464 8.19 6.54 -7.35
C LEU A 464 9.46 6.12 -8.08
N GLU A 465 10.56 6.00 -7.35
CA GLU A 465 11.84 5.54 -7.87
C GLU A 465 12.05 4.06 -7.51
N GLN A 466 12.64 3.30 -8.43
CA GLN A 466 13.07 1.93 -8.16
C GLN A 466 14.50 1.95 -7.57
N PRO A 467 14.70 1.44 -6.35
CA PRO A 467 16.05 1.28 -5.82
C PRO A 467 16.91 0.38 -6.71
N GLU A 468 18.20 0.71 -6.84
CA GLU A 468 19.18 -0.11 -7.57
C GLU A 468 19.40 -1.43 -6.82
N ARG A 469 19.48 -1.36 -5.49
CA ARG A 469 19.68 -2.53 -4.64
C ARG A 469 19.07 -2.30 -3.26
N VAL A 470 18.40 -3.32 -2.74
CA VAL A 470 18.00 -3.41 -1.34
C VAL A 470 18.58 -4.71 -0.79
N GLU A 471 19.27 -4.65 0.32
CA GLU A 471 19.86 -5.83 0.97
C GLU A 471 19.44 -5.92 2.42
N ALA A 472 19.16 -7.13 2.88
CA ALA A 472 18.93 -7.43 4.28
C ALA A 472 19.95 -8.47 4.73
N ALA A 473 20.76 -8.13 5.73
CA ALA A 473 21.74 -9.02 6.34
C ALA A 473 21.13 -9.76 7.54
N ALA A 474 21.67 -10.95 7.85
CA ALA A 474 21.19 -11.79 8.94
C ALA A 474 21.31 -11.14 10.33
N ASP A 475 22.14 -10.11 10.49
CA ASP A 475 22.32 -9.38 11.73
C ASP A 475 21.34 -8.20 11.90
N GLY A 476 20.36 -8.06 11.01
CA GLY A 476 19.34 -7.02 11.04
C GLY A 476 19.71 -5.74 10.31
N ARG A 477 20.88 -5.68 9.65
CA ARG A 477 21.21 -4.55 8.77
C ARG A 477 20.36 -4.59 7.51
N VAL A 478 19.76 -3.45 7.18
CA VAL A 478 19.08 -3.25 5.90
C VAL A 478 19.71 -2.04 5.22
N SER A 479 20.09 -2.21 3.95
CA SER A 479 20.68 -1.16 3.12
C SER A 479 19.85 -0.92 1.87
N LEU A 480 19.77 0.35 1.49
CA LEU A 480 19.05 0.87 0.34
C LEU A 480 20.04 1.71 -0.48
N LYS A 481 20.43 1.19 -1.65
CA LYS A 481 21.28 1.91 -2.60
C LYS A 481 20.45 2.39 -3.78
N HIS A 482 20.61 3.66 -4.13
CA HIS A 482 19.98 4.23 -5.30
C HIS A 482 20.89 5.30 -5.90
N SER A 483 21.00 5.26 -7.23
CA SER A 483 21.82 6.16 -8.03
C SER A 483 20.98 6.65 -9.22
N SER A 484 21.32 7.81 -9.80
CA SER A 484 20.67 8.34 -11.00
C SER A 484 19.16 8.65 -10.84
N VAL A 485 18.81 9.41 -9.79
CA VAL A 485 17.43 9.85 -9.53
C VAL A 485 16.85 10.60 -10.76
N MET A 486 15.64 10.23 -11.19
CA MET A 486 15.00 10.84 -12.36
C MET A 486 14.62 12.31 -12.09
N GLY A 487 14.09 12.58 -10.90
CA GLY A 487 13.77 13.91 -10.36
C GLY A 487 14.67 14.31 -9.18
N GLY A 488 14.46 15.50 -8.61
CA GLY A 488 15.08 15.81 -7.31
C GLY A 488 14.50 14.93 -6.21
N LEU A 489 15.31 14.59 -5.20
CA LEU A 489 14.89 13.67 -4.15
C LEU A 489 13.98 14.38 -3.13
N VAL A 490 12.76 13.90 -2.95
CA VAL A 490 11.90 14.37 -1.85
C VAL A 490 12.28 13.64 -0.56
N THR A 491 12.31 12.30 -0.63
CA THR A 491 12.58 11.45 0.52
C THR A 491 13.06 10.07 0.08
N ALA A 492 13.98 9.50 0.84
CA ALA A 492 14.31 8.08 0.80
C ALA A 492 14.30 7.54 2.23
N CYS A 493 13.63 6.41 2.46
CA CYS A 493 13.50 5.88 3.82
C CYS A 493 13.58 4.36 3.88
N LEU A 494 14.00 3.89 5.05
CA LEU A 494 13.87 2.52 5.51
C LEU A 494 12.90 2.55 6.69
N TYR A 495 11.65 2.18 6.45
CA TYR A 495 10.58 2.23 7.44
C TYR A 495 10.40 0.87 8.12
N GLY A 496 10.98 0.71 9.31
CA GLY A 496 10.93 -0.52 10.09
C GLY A 496 9.76 -0.56 11.06
N ARG A 497 8.98 -1.65 11.05
CA ARG A 497 7.88 -1.88 12.00
C ARG A 497 8.24 -2.93 13.05
N MET A 498 8.10 -2.56 14.31
CA MET A 498 8.35 -3.42 15.47
C MET A 498 7.02 -3.91 16.05
N TYR A 499 6.29 -4.74 15.28
CA TYR A 499 4.95 -5.20 15.63
C TYR A 499 4.81 -5.79 17.04
N HIS A 500 5.84 -6.52 17.50
CA HIS A 500 5.88 -7.12 18.84
C HIS A 500 5.88 -6.10 20.00
N LEU A 501 6.10 -4.82 19.72
CA LEU A 501 6.06 -3.73 20.69
C LEU A 501 4.77 -2.90 20.59
N ASP A 502 3.90 -3.20 19.63
CA ASP A 502 2.56 -2.62 19.59
C ASP A 502 1.78 -3.23 20.75
N THR A 503 1.68 -2.49 21.86
CA THR A 503 0.82 -2.90 22.98
C THR A 503 -0.63 -2.81 22.54
N ALA A 504 -1.37 -3.92 22.66
CA ALA A 504 -2.83 -3.98 22.47
C ALA A 504 -3.59 -2.96 23.32
#